data_AF-A0A6L9QUY1-F1
#
_entry.id   AF-A0A6L9QUY1-F1
#
_cell.length_a   1.000
_cell.length_b   1.000
_cell.length_c   1.000
_cell.angle_alpha   90.00
_cell.angle_beta   90.00
_cell.angle_gamma   90.00
#
_symmetry.space_group_name_H-M   'P 1'
#
loop_
_entity.id
_entity.type
_entity.pdbx_description
1 polymer ?
#
loop_
_entity_poly.entity_id
_entity_poly.type
_entity_poly.pdbx_seq_one_letter_code
_entity_poly.pdbx_strand_id
1 'polypeptide(L)'
;MFVTLLVVGALGLVTWVLLGSRLLVVRHVEVSGAGLAPRDRIVAAAAIDLGTPMARLRTGAVAQRVERLREVESAKIERHWPGTVRIVVRERVPVAVFQRDGRYHLLDRHGVVVADGESRPSGLPTLTAASPGPSDQATRAALTVLAGLPERLRGGLGEVEATGPEAVTLHMKDGQTVVWGAAERAGEKIRLLDAVRRTAAGRAIRTVDISSPEVLKTS
;
A
#
# COMPACT_ATOMS: atom_id res chain seq x y z
N MET A 1 -55.29 -18.07 5.57
CA MET A 1 -54.32 -18.68 6.50
C MET A 1 -53.69 -19.96 5.93
N PHE A 2 -54.46 -20.96 5.53
CA PHE A 2 -53.93 -22.23 4.99
C PHE A 2 -53.11 -22.07 3.70
N VAL A 3 -53.62 -21.33 2.70
CA VAL A 3 -52.88 -21.02 1.46
C VAL A 3 -51.60 -20.27 1.76
N THR A 4 -51.63 -19.32 2.69
CA THR A 4 -50.45 -18.56 3.12
C THR A 4 -49.39 -19.47 3.75
N LEU A 5 -49.78 -20.40 4.61
CA LEU A 5 -48.88 -21.38 5.22
C LEU A 5 -48.30 -22.35 4.18
N LEU A 6 -49.09 -22.78 3.21
CA LEU A 6 -48.61 -23.61 2.10
C LEU A 6 -47.60 -22.88 1.22
N VAL A 7 -47.86 -21.61 0.89
CA VAL A 7 -46.93 -20.79 0.10
C VAL A 7 -45.61 -20.59 0.87
N VAL A 8 -45.67 -20.27 2.16
CA VAL A 8 -44.48 -20.12 3.01
C VAL A 8 -43.73 -21.45 3.15
N GLY A 9 -44.43 -22.57 3.34
CA GLY A 9 -43.83 -23.90 3.43
C GLY A 9 -43.16 -24.33 2.11
N ALA A 10 -43.80 -24.10 0.98
CA ALA A 10 -43.25 -24.38 -0.35
C ALA A 10 -42.01 -23.51 -0.63
N LEU A 11 -42.05 -22.22 -0.31
CA LEU A 11 -40.90 -21.32 -0.44
C LEU A 11 -39.74 -21.75 0.47
N GLY A 12 -40.03 -22.16 1.70
CA GLY A 12 -39.04 -22.72 2.62
C GLY A 12 -38.38 -23.99 2.09
N LEU A 13 -39.17 -24.92 1.54
CA LEU A 13 -38.68 -26.17 0.96
C LEU A 13 -37.82 -25.91 -0.29
N VAL A 14 -38.28 -25.04 -1.19
CA VAL A 14 -37.51 -24.66 -2.39
C VAL A 14 -36.19 -23.99 -2.00
N THR A 15 -36.22 -23.08 -1.03
CA THR A 15 -35.02 -22.42 -0.51
C THR A 15 -34.05 -23.42 0.11
N TRP A 16 -34.55 -24.39 0.89
CA TRP A 16 -33.75 -25.45 1.50
C TRP A 16 -33.08 -26.35 0.44
N VAL A 17 -33.86 -26.80 -0.56
CA VAL A 17 -33.34 -27.63 -1.65
C VAL A 17 -32.30 -26.88 -2.47
N LEU A 18 -32.54 -25.61 -2.81
CA LEU A 18 -31.59 -24.79 -3.55
C LEU A 18 -30.29 -24.57 -2.77
N LEU A 19 -30.39 -24.27 -1.47
CA LEU A 19 -29.23 -24.11 -0.57
C LEU A 19 -28.45 -25.43 -0.35
N GLY A 20 -29.13 -26.58 -0.42
CA GLY A 20 -28.52 -27.91 -0.36
C GLY A 20 -28.05 -28.46 -1.71
N SER A 21 -28.43 -27.84 -2.82
CA SER A 21 -28.10 -28.31 -4.17
C SER A 21 -26.68 -27.92 -4.59
N ARG A 22 -26.07 -28.76 -5.43
CA ARG A 22 -24.76 -28.49 -6.08
C ARG A 22 -24.78 -27.26 -7.01
N LEU A 23 -25.93 -26.59 -7.17
CA LEU A 23 -26.08 -25.42 -8.03
C LEU A 23 -25.56 -24.13 -7.38
N LEU A 24 -25.55 -24.05 -6.04
CA LEU A 24 -25.22 -22.85 -5.26
C LEU A 24 -23.92 -23.00 -4.43
N VAL A 25 -22.96 -23.74 -4.98
CA VAL A 25 -21.66 -23.99 -4.36
C VAL A 25 -20.55 -23.30 -5.14
N VAL A 26 -19.42 -23.05 -4.47
CA VAL A 26 -18.22 -22.53 -5.14
C VAL A 26 -17.73 -23.54 -6.19
N ARG A 27 -17.70 -23.12 -7.44
CA ARG A 27 -17.18 -23.86 -8.60
C ARG A 27 -15.93 -23.23 -9.18
N HIS A 28 -15.85 -21.90 -9.14
CA HIS A 28 -14.73 -21.15 -9.70
C HIS A 28 -14.26 -20.10 -8.70
N VAL A 29 -12.94 -19.90 -8.66
CA VAL A 29 -12.30 -18.80 -7.93
C VAL A 29 -11.56 -17.95 -8.96
N GLU A 30 -11.96 -16.69 -9.07
CA GLU A 30 -11.32 -15.72 -9.95
C GLU A 30 -10.52 -14.72 -9.13
N VAL A 31 -9.34 -14.34 -9.62
CA VAL A 31 -8.50 -13.30 -8.98
C VAL A 31 -8.37 -12.11 -9.93
N SER A 32 -8.51 -10.90 -9.40
CA SER A 32 -8.28 -9.64 -10.12
C SER A 32 -7.44 -8.68 -9.29
N GLY A 33 -6.69 -7.81 -9.97
CA GLY A 33 -5.78 -6.86 -9.31
C GLY A 33 -4.45 -7.48 -8.83
N ALA A 34 -4.11 -8.67 -9.31
CA ALA A 34 -2.86 -9.36 -9.02
C ALA A 34 -1.80 -9.06 -10.09
N GLY A 35 -0.67 -8.47 -9.67
CA GLY A 35 0.50 -8.14 -10.48
C GLY A 35 1.81 -8.50 -9.78
N LEU A 36 2.00 -8.07 -8.53
CA LEU A 36 3.11 -8.41 -7.64
C LEU A 36 2.98 -9.82 -7.05
N ALA A 37 1.80 -10.18 -6.53
CA ALA A 37 1.54 -11.50 -5.99
C ALA A 37 1.08 -12.45 -7.11
N PRO A 38 1.75 -13.61 -7.29
CA PRO A 38 1.28 -14.62 -8.23
C PRO A 38 -0.16 -15.04 -7.90
N ARG A 39 -1.01 -15.15 -8.93
CA ARG A 39 -2.43 -15.50 -8.78
C ARG A 39 -2.63 -16.80 -8.00
N ASP A 40 -1.81 -17.81 -8.27
CA ASP A 40 -1.88 -19.11 -7.58
C ASP A 40 -1.57 -18.99 -6.08
N ARG A 41 -0.66 -18.09 -5.69
CA ARG A 41 -0.37 -17.80 -4.28
C ARG A 41 -1.57 -17.13 -3.60
N ILE A 42 -2.27 -16.24 -4.29
CA ILE A 42 -3.51 -15.62 -3.78
C ILE A 42 -4.60 -16.67 -3.61
N VAL A 43 -4.82 -17.54 -4.60
CA VAL A 43 -5.81 -18.63 -4.52
C VAL A 43 -5.47 -19.59 -3.39
N ALA A 44 -4.20 -19.99 -3.26
CA ALA A 44 -3.74 -20.85 -2.18
C ALA A 44 -3.95 -20.20 -0.79
N ALA A 45 -3.60 -18.92 -0.63
CA ALA A 45 -3.83 -18.20 0.61
C ALA A 45 -5.33 -18.05 0.93
N ALA A 46 -6.16 -17.85 -0.10
CA ALA A 46 -7.61 -17.79 0.05
C ALA A 46 -8.18 -19.09 0.61
N ALA A 47 -7.59 -20.25 0.31
CA ALA A 47 -7.99 -21.55 0.86
C ALA A 47 -9.51 -21.74 0.82
N ILE A 48 -10.10 -21.58 -0.36
CA ILE A 48 -11.53 -21.76 -0.59
C ILE A 48 -11.72 -23.16 -1.17
N ASP A 49 -12.40 -24.03 -0.43
CA ASP A 49 -12.73 -25.36 -0.93
C ASP A 49 -13.84 -25.27 -1.98
N LEU A 50 -13.60 -25.85 -3.16
CA LEU A 50 -14.65 -26.06 -4.16
C LEU A 50 -15.74 -26.94 -3.58
N GLY A 51 -16.99 -26.66 -3.92
CA GLY A 51 -18.16 -27.32 -3.32
C GLY A 51 -18.66 -26.67 -2.02
N THR A 52 -17.95 -25.69 -1.46
CA THR A 52 -18.45 -24.92 -0.31
C THR A 52 -19.77 -24.22 -0.68
N PRO A 53 -20.85 -24.34 0.12
CA PRO A 53 -22.07 -23.60 -0.13
C PRO A 53 -21.81 -22.09 -0.11
N MET A 54 -22.19 -21.37 -1.17
CA MET A 54 -21.88 -19.94 -1.31
C MET A 54 -22.39 -19.10 -0.14
N ALA A 55 -23.57 -19.45 0.40
CA ALA A 55 -24.15 -18.80 1.58
C ALA A 55 -23.32 -18.98 2.86
N ARG A 56 -22.56 -20.09 2.97
CA ARG A 56 -21.74 -20.42 4.16
C ARG A 56 -20.30 -19.90 4.05
N LEU A 57 -19.87 -19.47 2.86
CA LEU A 57 -18.53 -18.94 2.64
C LEU A 57 -18.28 -17.73 3.53
N ARG A 58 -17.31 -17.79 4.45
CA ARG A 58 -16.94 -16.65 5.31
C ARG A 58 -15.99 -15.70 4.57
N THR A 59 -16.56 -14.80 3.76
CA THR A 59 -15.81 -13.86 2.90
C THR A 59 -14.81 -13.01 3.69
N GLY A 60 -15.15 -12.55 4.90
CA GLY A 60 -14.22 -11.80 5.75
C GLY A 60 -13.01 -12.63 6.21
N ALA A 61 -13.22 -13.90 6.55
CA ALA A 61 -12.13 -14.79 6.93
C ALA A 61 -11.23 -15.15 5.74
N VAL A 62 -11.79 -15.25 4.53
CA VAL A 62 -11.02 -15.42 3.29
C VAL A 62 -10.19 -14.17 3.02
N ALA A 63 -10.80 -12.98 3.10
CA ALA A 63 -10.10 -11.71 2.91
C ALA A 63 -8.89 -11.59 3.84
N GLN A 64 -9.08 -11.83 5.14
CA GLN A 64 -8.02 -11.79 6.14
C GLN A 64 -6.87 -12.75 5.85
N ARG A 65 -7.12 -13.92 5.25
CA ARG A 65 -6.04 -14.84 4.86
C ARG A 65 -5.25 -14.31 3.67
N VAL A 66 -5.93 -13.75 2.68
CA VAL A 66 -5.29 -13.14 1.50
C VAL A 66 -4.48 -11.90 1.91
N GLU A 67 -4.99 -11.09 2.84
CA GLU A 67 -4.32 -9.89 3.37
C GLU A 67 -3.07 -10.19 4.22
N ARG A 68 -2.81 -11.46 4.57
CA ARG A 68 -1.54 -11.87 5.20
C ARG A 68 -0.39 -11.95 4.20
N LEU A 69 -0.68 -11.98 2.89
CA LEU A 69 0.34 -11.86 1.87
C LEU A 69 0.89 -10.43 1.91
N ARG A 70 2.22 -10.30 2.07
CA ARG A 70 2.88 -9.00 2.25
C ARG A 70 2.66 -8.06 1.07
N GLU A 71 2.46 -8.59 -0.12
CA GLU A 71 2.21 -7.84 -1.36
C GLU A 71 0.80 -7.23 -1.38
N VAL A 72 -0.13 -7.73 -0.56
CA VAL A 72 -1.53 -7.32 -0.54
C VAL A 72 -1.75 -6.22 0.49
N GLU A 73 -2.31 -5.09 0.04
CA GLU A 73 -2.76 -4.02 0.93
C GLU A 73 -4.14 -4.34 1.50
N SER A 74 -5.07 -4.75 0.63
CA SER A 74 -6.41 -5.17 1.03
C SER A 74 -7.00 -6.15 0.03
N ALA A 75 -7.95 -6.97 0.50
CA ALA A 75 -8.67 -7.93 -0.34
C ALA A 75 -10.18 -7.82 -0.13
N LYS A 76 -10.93 -7.82 -1.25
CA LYS A 76 -12.40 -7.87 -1.25
C LYS A 76 -12.84 -9.19 -1.87
N ILE A 77 -13.68 -9.93 -1.15
CA ILE A 77 -14.20 -11.23 -1.60
C ILE A 77 -15.68 -11.06 -1.97
N GLU A 78 -15.99 -11.28 -3.23
CA GLU A 78 -17.32 -11.13 -3.79
C GLU A 78 -17.89 -12.47 -4.21
N ARG A 79 -19.17 -12.68 -3.90
CA ARG A 79 -19.94 -13.84 -4.33
C ARG A 79 -20.65 -13.51 -5.63
N HIS A 80 -20.23 -14.14 -6.71
CA HIS A 80 -20.85 -14.06 -8.03
C HIS A 80 -21.69 -15.31 -8.24
N TRP A 81 -22.97 -15.21 -7.89
CA TRP A 81 -23.91 -16.32 -8.02
C TRP A 81 -24.05 -16.74 -9.49
N PRO A 82 -24.24 -18.04 -9.78
CA PRO A 82 -24.54 -19.11 -8.83
C PRO A 82 -23.34 -19.93 -8.35
N GLY A 83 -22.08 -19.59 -8.67
CA GLY A 83 -20.95 -20.45 -8.24
C GLY A 83 -19.54 -19.89 -8.37
N THR A 84 -19.39 -18.59 -8.59
CA THR A 84 -18.07 -17.97 -8.72
C THR A 84 -17.76 -17.13 -7.48
N VAL A 85 -16.54 -17.23 -6.98
CA VAL A 85 -16.02 -16.32 -5.96
C VAL A 85 -14.93 -15.48 -6.60
N ARG A 86 -15.12 -14.15 -6.59
CA ARG A 86 -14.13 -13.21 -7.11
C ARG A 86 -13.33 -12.62 -5.95
N ILE A 87 -12.02 -12.73 -6.04
CA ILE A 87 -11.04 -12.14 -5.12
C ILE A 87 -10.47 -10.90 -5.81
N VAL A 88 -10.85 -9.72 -5.32
CA VAL A 88 -10.33 -8.45 -5.79
C VAL A 88 -9.24 -8.01 -4.83
N VAL A 89 -8.00 -8.01 -5.30
CA VAL A 89 -6.83 -7.63 -4.51
C VAL A 89 -6.42 -6.22 -4.88
N ARG A 90 -6.11 -5.41 -3.86
CA ARG A 90 -5.33 -4.18 -4.01
C ARG A 90 -3.92 -4.45 -3.53
N GLU A 91 -2.98 -4.45 -4.46
CA GLU A 91 -1.58 -4.64 -4.11
C GLU A 91 -0.96 -3.37 -3.56
N ARG A 92 0.06 -3.56 -2.72
CA ARG A 92 0.87 -2.48 -2.19
C ARG A 92 1.77 -1.94 -3.29
N VAL A 93 1.99 -0.63 -3.28
CA VAL A 93 2.90 0.04 -4.21
C VAL A 93 4.14 0.49 -3.44
N PRO A 94 5.35 0.04 -3.82
CA PRO A 94 6.56 0.48 -3.17
C PRO A 94 6.85 1.94 -3.48
N VAL A 95 7.27 2.70 -2.46
CA VAL A 95 7.55 4.14 -2.55
C VAL A 95 8.96 4.51 -2.08
N ALA A 96 9.62 3.63 -1.35
CA ALA A 96 11.00 3.79 -0.89
C ALA A 96 11.69 2.43 -0.80
N VAL A 97 13.02 2.45 -0.71
CA VAL A 97 13.82 1.25 -0.51
C VAL A 97 14.82 1.47 0.61
N PHE A 98 15.07 0.51 1.49
CA PHE A 98 16.19 0.55 2.43
C PHE A 98 17.10 -0.66 2.24
N GLN A 99 18.34 -0.55 2.69
CA GLN A 99 19.28 -1.66 2.65
C GLN A 99 19.42 -2.28 4.04
N ARG A 100 19.39 -3.61 4.12
CA ARG A 100 19.70 -4.38 5.33
C ARG A 100 20.31 -5.71 4.91
N ASP A 101 21.37 -6.14 5.60
CA ASP A 101 22.03 -7.43 5.35
C ASP A 101 22.41 -7.66 3.89
N GLY A 102 22.88 -6.60 3.21
CA GLY A 102 23.26 -6.64 1.79
C GLY A 102 22.09 -6.71 0.80
N ARG A 103 20.84 -6.68 1.26
CA ARG A 103 19.63 -6.74 0.44
C ARG A 103 18.86 -5.43 0.45
N TYR A 104 18.15 -5.17 -0.64
CA TYR A 104 17.24 -4.05 -0.78
C TYR A 104 15.83 -4.49 -0.43
N HIS A 105 15.18 -3.78 0.49
CA HIS A 105 13.82 -4.01 0.93
C HIS A 105 12.93 -2.85 0.51
N LEU A 106 11.88 -3.15 -0.24
CA LEU A 106 10.97 -2.16 -0.79
C LEU A 106 9.83 -1.92 0.19
N LEU A 107 9.63 -0.67 0.59
CA LEU A 107 8.60 -0.23 1.51
C LEU A 107 7.44 0.41 0.77
N ASP A 108 6.22 0.07 1.18
CA ASP A 108 5.03 0.81 0.79
C ASP A 108 4.82 2.09 1.63
N ARG A 109 3.75 2.83 1.35
CA ARG A 109 3.40 4.05 2.10
C ARG A 109 3.14 3.84 3.59
N HIS A 110 2.91 2.61 4.03
CA HIS A 110 2.67 2.27 5.44
C HIS A 110 3.93 1.74 6.13
N GLY A 111 5.06 1.66 5.42
CA GLY A 111 6.31 1.11 5.95
C GLY A 111 6.34 -0.41 5.98
N VAL A 112 5.45 -1.09 5.24
CA VAL A 112 5.47 -2.56 5.12
C VAL A 112 6.41 -2.96 3.99
N VAL A 113 7.25 -3.97 4.23
CA VAL A 113 8.12 -4.55 3.20
C VAL A 113 7.28 -5.38 2.23
N VAL A 114 7.21 -4.95 0.97
CA VAL A 114 6.41 -5.61 -0.08
C VAL A 114 7.21 -6.61 -0.89
N ALA A 115 8.50 -6.34 -1.08
CA ALA A 115 9.41 -7.15 -1.86
C ALA A 115 10.85 -6.87 -1.41
N ASP A 116 11.76 -7.76 -1.79
CA ASP A 116 13.18 -7.63 -1.49
C ASP A 116 14.03 -8.29 -2.58
N GLY A 117 15.27 -7.82 -2.76
CA GLY A 117 16.16 -8.27 -3.82
C GLY A 117 17.61 -7.85 -3.63
N GLU A 118 18.49 -8.33 -4.50
CA GLU A 118 19.94 -8.04 -4.44
C GLU A 118 20.31 -6.70 -5.08
N SER A 119 19.48 -6.20 -6.00
CA SER A 119 19.71 -4.95 -6.72
C SER A 119 18.70 -3.87 -6.34
N ARG A 120 19.14 -2.62 -6.27
CA ARG A 120 18.27 -1.46 -6.05
C ARG A 120 17.31 -1.27 -7.24
N PRO A 121 15.99 -1.23 -7.03
CA PRO A 121 15.04 -0.87 -8.08
C PRO A 121 15.25 0.57 -8.54
N SER A 122 15.15 0.81 -9.85
CA SER A 122 15.18 2.17 -10.40
C SER A 122 13.96 2.98 -9.96
N GLY A 123 14.15 4.28 -9.73
CA GLY A 123 13.04 5.20 -9.48
C GLY A 123 12.57 5.29 -8.03
N LEU A 124 13.07 4.45 -7.11
CA LEU A 124 12.77 4.55 -5.68
C LEU A 124 13.90 5.27 -4.92
N PRO A 125 13.61 6.28 -4.09
CA PRO A 125 14.58 6.88 -3.20
C PRO A 125 14.99 5.89 -2.10
N THR A 126 16.25 5.96 -1.66
CA THR A 126 16.71 5.19 -0.50
C THR A 126 16.13 5.82 0.77
N LEU A 127 15.64 5.03 1.71
CA LEU A 127 15.27 5.45 3.04
C LEU A 127 16.38 5.06 4.03
N THR A 128 16.90 6.03 4.76
CA THR A 128 17.82 5.83 5.88
C THR A 128 17.11 6.22 7.18
N ALA A 129 16.91 5.24 8.05
CA ALA A 129 16.33 5.42 9.38
C ALA A 129 16.92 4.39 10.35
N ALA A 130 16.77 4.62 11.65
CA ALA A 130 17.36 3.74 12.68
C ALA A 130 16.78 2.31 12.64
N SER A 131 15.50 2.16 12.35
CA SER A 131 14.84 0.85 12.26
C SER A 131 13.71 0.88 11.22
N PRO A 132 14.04 0.86 9.92
CA PRO A 132 13.05 0.98 8.86
C PRO A 132 11.90 -0.03 9.00
N GLY A 133 10.67 0.47 9.08
CA GLY A 133 9.47 -0.36 9.23
C GLY A 133 8.23 0.40 9.69
N PRO A 134 7.08 -0.28 9.82
CA PRO A 134 5.79 0.38 10.08
C PRO A 134 5.66 0.89 11.53
N SER A 135 6.41 0.30 12.45
CA SER A 135 6.44 0.69 13.87
C SER A 135 7.37 1.88 14.16
N ASP A 136 8.28 2.20 13.24
CA ASP A 136 9.24 3.30 13.42
C ASP A 136 8.61 4.64 13.05
N GLN A 137 8.66 5.60 13.98
CA GLN A 137 8.06 6.91 13.78
C GLN A 137 8.81 7.73 12.73
N ALA A 138 10.14 7.58 12.66
CA ALA A 138 10.97 8.27 11.67
C ALA A 138 10.66 7.77 10.25
N THR A 139 10.52 6.46 10.07
CA THR A 139 10.04 5.85 8.82
C THR A 139 8.68 6.41 8.40
N ARG A 140 7.69 6.45 9.31
CA ARG A 140 6.36 6.99 8.99
C ARG A 140 6.40 8.47 8.61
N ALA A 141 7.22 9.28 9.27
CA ALA A 141 7.42 10.68 8.93
C ALA A 141 8.00 10.83 7.51
N ALA A 142 9.09 10.10 7.21
CA ALA A 142 9.70 10.09 5.88
C ALA A 142 8.71 9.69 4.77
N LEU A 143 7.94 8.62 5.00
CA LEU A 143 6.93 8.14 4.04
C LEU A 143 5.78 9.13 3.87
N THR A 144 5.40 9.84 4.93
CA THR A 144 4.40 10.93 4.86
C THR A 144 4.91 12.10 4.03
N VAL A 145 6.16 12.52 4.23
CA VAL A 145 6.81 13.54 3.39
C VAL A 145 6.83 13.09 1.94
N LEU A 146 7.32 11.87 1.67
CA LEU A 146 7.32 11.29 0.33
C LEU A 146 5.94 11.28 -0.31
N ALA A 147 4.88 10.91 0.42
CA ALA A 147 3.51 10.92 -0.07
C ALA A 147 2.96 12.33 -0.37
N GLY A 148 3.48 13.37 0.30
CA GLY A 148 3.14 14.77 0.06
C GLY A 148 3.90 15.43 -1.09
N LEU A 149 5.05 14.89 -1.50
CA LEU A 149 5.86 15.48 -2.56
C LEU A 149 5.17 15.40 -3.94
N PRO A 150 5.26 16.44 -4.79
CA PRO A 150 4.86 16.34 -6.18
C PRO A 150 5.83 15.47 -6.99
N GLU A 151 5.34 14.86 -8.06
CA GLU A 151 6.12 13.93 -8.91
C GLU A 151 7.46 14.51 -9.39
N ARG A 152 7.47 15.80 -9.72
CA ARG A 152 8.68 16.54 -10.13
C ARG A 152 9.80 16.51 -9.08
N LEU A 153 9.46 16.58 -7.80
CA LEU A 153 10.43 16.56 -6.70
C LEU A 153 10.81 15.12 -6.37
N ARG A 154 9.85 14.19 -6.38
CA ARG A 154 10.14 12.76 -6.21
C ARG A 154 11.11 12.21 -7.25
N GLY A 155 10.94 12.58 -8.53
CA GLY A 155 11.82 12.13 -9.61
C GLY A 155 13.27 12.55 -9.43
N GLY A 156 13.50 13.70 -8.78
CA GLY A 156 14.82 14.23 -8.45
C GLY A 156 15.41 13.70 -7.14
N LEU A 157 14.68 12.87 -6.38
CA LEU A 157 15.10 12.44 -5.05
C LEU A 157 15.99 11.19 -5.13
N GLY A 158 17.16 11.24 -4.48
CA GLY A 158 18.09 10.12 -4.38
C GLY A 158 17.91 9.33 -3.09
N GLU A 159 17.76 10.04 -1.97
CA GLU A 159 17.64 9.49 -0.63
C GLU A 159 16.77 10.38 0.28
N VAL A 160 16.11 9.75 1.24
CA VAL A 160 15.40 10.37 2.36
C VAL A 160 15.99 9.82 3.63
N GLU A 161 16.51 10.72 4.45
CA GLU A 161 17.03 10.41 5.76
C GLU A 161 16.04 10.87 6.82
N ALA A 162 15.74 10.00 7.78
CA ALA A 162 14.91 10.34 8.92
C ALA A 162 15.55 9.83 10.21
N THR A 163 16.06 10.77 11.00
CA THR A 163 16.67 10.50 12.32
C THR A 163 15.65 10.60 13.47
N GLY A 164 14.46 11.13 13.18
CA GLY A 164 13.33 11.24 14.10
C GLY A 164 12.04 11.67 13.38
N PRO A 165 10.89 11.71 14.08
CA PRO A 165 9.61 12.06 13.48
C PRO A 165 9.54 13.51 12.94
N GLU A 166 10.36 14.41 13.49
CA GLU A 166 10.43 15.82 13.07
C GLU A 166 11.73 16.16 12.33
N ALA A 167 12.57 15.15 12.03
CA ALA A 167 13.89 15.32 11.47
C ALA A 167 14.02 14.53 10.17
N VAL A 168 13.34 15.01 9.12
CA VAL A 168 13.43 14.47 7.76
C VAL A 168 14.32 15.36 6.90
N THR A 169 15.24 14.74 6.17
CA THR A 169 16.14 15.39 5.21
C THR A 169 16.00 14.70 3.85
N LEU A 170 15.91 15.49 2.79
CA LEU A 170 15.80 15.01 1.41
C LEU A 170 17.13 15.26 0.69
N HIS A 171 17.76 14.20 0.20
CA HIS A 171 18.99 14.27 -0.58
C HIS A 171 18.65 14.10 -2.06
N MET A 172 18.82 15.18 -2.82
CA MET A 172 18.47 15.24 -4.24
C MET A 172 19.60 14.69 -5.11
N LYS A 173 19.27 14.14 -6.28
CA LYS A 173 20.22 13.57 -7.25
C LYS A 173 21.17 14.61 -7.86
N ASP A 174 20.79 15.88 -7.84
CA ASP A 174 21.62 17.01 -8.27
C ASP A 174 22.62 17.48 -7.20
N GLY A 175 22.66 16.80 -6.04
CA GLY A 175 23.58 17.09 -4.95
C GLY A 175 23.06 18.11 -3.93
N GLN A 176 21.84 18.63 -4.11
CA GLN A 176 21.21 19.53 -3.13
C GLN A 176 20.61 18.73 -1.96
N THR A 177 20.87 19.17 -0.74
CA THR A 177 20.25 18.67 0.49
C THR A 177 19.15 19.64 0.93
N VAL A 178 17.96 19.11 1.21
CA VAL A 178 16.82 19.89 1.71
C VAL A 178 16.46 19.39 3.09
N VAL A 179 16.67 20.23 4.11
CA VAL A 179 16.24 19.92 5.48
C VAL A 179 14.74 20.22 5.56
N TRP A 180 13.94 19.15 5.56
CA TRP A 180 12.48 19.25 5.51
C TRP A 180 11.88 19.41 6.90
N GLY A 181 12.46 18.78 7.91
CA GLY A 181 11.92 18.74 9.27
C GLY A 181 10.64 17.88 9.34
N ALA A 182 9.67 18.31 10.13
CA ALA A 182 8.41 17.58 10.34
C ALA A 182 7.52 17.55 9.08
N ALA A 183 6.59 16.59 8.99
CA ALA A 183 5.79 16.33 7.78
C ALA A 183 4.70 17.39 7.52
N GLU A 184 4.40 18.22 8.51
CA GLU A 184 3.38 19.25 8.49
C GLU A 184 3.74 20.40 7.54
N ARG A 185 2.72 21.19 7.17
CA ARG A 185 2.85 22.36 6.29
C ARG A 185 3.52 22.02 4.94
N ALA A 186 3.38 20.78 4.46
CA ALA A 186 4.01 20.30 3.23
C ALA A 186 3.72 21.23 2.04
N GLY A 187 2.49 21.70 1.87
CA GLY A 187 2.13 22.60 0.77
C GLY A 187 2.85 23.97 0.80
N GLU A 188 3.25 24.47 1.96
CA GLU A 188 4.04 25.69 2.10
C GLU A 188 5.51 25.42 1.85
N LYS A 189 6.05 24.34 2.44
CA LYS A 189 7.44 23.88 2.21
C LYS A 189 7.72 23.62 0.74
N ILE A 190 6.78 22.98 0.02
CA ILE A 190 6.87 22.76 -1.43
C ILE A 190 6.95 24.09 -2.19
N ARG A 191 6.07 25.05 -1.86
CA ARG A 191 6.06 26.37 -2.51
C ARG A 191 7.37 27.11 -2.28
N LEU A 192 7.92 27.04 -1.07
CA LEU A 192 9.20 27.64 -0.71
C LEU A 192 10.35 27.01 -1.48
N LEU A 193 10.42 25.68 -1.50
CA LEU A 193 11.44 24.93 -2.24
C LEU A 193 11.36 25.20 -3.75
N ASP A 194 10.15 25.23 -4.31
CA ASP A 194 9.95 25.59 -5.72
C ASP A 194 10.43 27.02 -5.99
N ALA A 195 10.13 27.98 -5.11
CA ALA A 195 10.57 29.37 -5.27
C ALA A 195 12.10 29.49 -5.27
N VAL A 196 12.78 28.79 -4.36
CA VAL A 196 14.26 28.73 -4.32
C VAL A 196 14.80 28.14 -5.62
N ARG A 197 14.28 26.98 -6.04
CA ARG A 197 14.78 26.24 -7.22
C ARG A 197 14.44 26.89 -8.57
N ARG A 198 13.57 27.89 -8.63
CA ARG A 198 13.31 28.68 -9.85
C ARG A 198 14.52 29.52 -10.27
N THR A 199 15.38 29.91 -9.32
CA THR A 199 16.54 30.76 -9.62
C THR A 199 17.80 29.91 -9.84
N ALA A 200 18.74 30.40 -10.65
CA ALA A 200 20.04 29.72 -10.82
C ALA A 200 20.83 29.72 -9.50
N ALA A 201 20.81 30.83 -8.75
CA ALA A 201 21.45 30.94 -7.44
C ALA A 201 20.87 29.93 -6.44
N GLY A 202 19.55 29.80 -6.35
CA GLY A 202 18.92 28.85 -5.44
C GLY A 202 19.16 27.38 -5.79
N ARG A 203 19.38 27.06 -7.08
CA ARG A 203 19.84 25.73 -7.51
C ARG A 203 21.32 25.45 -7.19
N ALA A 204 22.14 26.50 -7.05
CA ALA A 204 23.54 26.37 -6.67
C ALA A 204 23.73 26.21 -5.15
N ILE A 205 22.70 26.50 -4.33
CA ILE A 205 22.73 26.28 -2.88
C ILE A 205 22.80 24.79 -2.60
N ARG A 206 23.82 24.37 -1.84
CA ARG A 206 23.99 22.96 -1.45
C ARG A 206 22.99 22.52 -0.40
N THR A 207 22.72 23.35 0.60
CA THR A 207 21.80 23.02 1.69
C THR A 207 20.70 24.06 1.80
N VAL A 208 19.44 23.63 1.69
CA VAL A 208 18.25 24.47 1.84
C VAL A 208 17.47 24.00 3.06
N ASP A 209 17.43 24.81 4.12
CA ASP A 209 16.63 24.52 5.30
C ASP A 209 15.22 25.13 5.18
N ILE A 210 14.21 24.27 5.16
CA ILE A 210 12.78 24.63 5.11
C ILE A 210 12.00 23.99 6.27
N SER A 211 12.70 23.52 7.30
CA SER A 211 12.09 22.90 8.49
C SER A 211 11.10 23.84 9.17
N SER A 212 11.41 25.14 9.17
CA SER A 212 10.59 26.24 9.65
C SER A 212 10.33 27.21 8.50
N PRO A 213 9.14 27.21 7.86
CA PRO A 213 8.87 28.04 6.68
C PRO A 213 8.94 29.57 6.93
N GLU A 214 9.14 29.98 8.18
CA GLU A 214 9.26 31.37 8.63
C GLU A 214 10.73 31.86 8.65
N VAL A 215 11.71 30.94 8.60
CA VAL A 215 13.14 31.28 8.62
C VAL A 215 13.90 30.40 7.62
N LEU A 216 14.07 30.89 6.39
CA LEU A 216 15.04 30.33 5.46
C LEU A 216 16.45 30.61 6.00
N LYS A 217 17.20 29.56 6.36
CA LYS A 217 18.63 29.65 6.62
C LYS A 217 19.37 29.07 5.41
N THR A 218 20.24 29.88 4.82
CA THR A 218 21.16 29.46 3.75
C THR A 218 22.57 29.47 4.33
N SER A 219 23.27 28.34 4.24
CA SER A 219 24.67 28.17 4.65
C SER A 219 25.51 27.66 3.50
#